data_AF-A0A0L8HLB1-F1
#
_entry.id   AF-A0A0L8HLB1-F1
#
_cell.length_a   1.000
_cell.length_b   1.000
_cell.length_c   1.000
_cell.angle_alpha   90.00
_cell.angle_beta   90.00
_cell.angle_gamma   90.00
#
_symmetry.space_group_name_H-M   'P 1'
#
loop_
_entity.id
_entity.type
_entity.pdbx_description
1 polymer ?
#
loop_
_entity_poly.entity_id
_entity_poly.type
_entity_poly.pdbx_seq_one_letter_code
_entity_poly.pdbx_strand_id
1 'polypeptide(L)'
;MAPKKIQSESAKCHAITLEDKLAMIKHHGKGEKVIAIAQSFGTSWTTVSMVVHNKDKILAHIKSETPGMKNTVINKKRGKIFEEMESLSLLIVRLNRQCATICQEIFQEKALS
;
A
#
# COMPACT_ATOMS: atom_id res chain seq x y z
N MET A 1 13.02 43.11 37.05
CA MET A 1 12.23 42.71 35.86
C MET A 1 12.53 41.25 35.57
N ALA A 2 11.58 40.35 35.86
CA ALA A 2 11.71 38.95 35.50
C ALA A 2 11.31 38.76 34.02
N PRO A 3 12.03 37.95 33.23
CA PRO A 3 11.64 37.69 31.85
C PRO A 3 10.33 36.91 31.82
N LYS A 4 9.33 37.44 31.10
CA LYS A 4 8.05 36.79 30.88
C LYS A 4 8.28 35.46 30.16
N LYS A 5 7.82 34.36 30.77
CA LYS A 5 7.72 33.05 30.12
C LYS A 5 6.82 33.20 28.90
N ILE A 6 7.40 33.12 27.71
CA ILE A 6 6.64 32.93 26.47
C ILE A 6 6.00 31.55 26.61
N GLN A 7 4.67 31.53 26.76
CA GLN A 7 3.91 30.31 26.71
C GLN A 7 4.11 29.74 25.30
N SER A 8 4.85 28.64 25.20
CA SER A 8 4.89 27.87 23.96
C SER A 8 3.49 27.30 23.76
N GLU A 9 2.76 27.84 22.79
CA GLU A 9 1.58 27.19 22.22
C GLU A 9 1.90 25.70 22.06
N SER A 10 1.04 24.85 22.61
CA SER A 10 1.12 23.40 22.49
C SER A 10 1.51 23.06 21.05
N ALA A 11 2.68 22.45 20.87
CA ALA A 11 3.20 22.11 19.57
C ALA A 11 2.14 21.30 18.81
N LYS A 12 1.40 21.97 17.92
CA LYS A 12 0.55 21.29 16.94
C LYS A 12 1.51 20.48 16.11
N CYS A 13 1.62 19.18 16.41
CA CYS A 13 2.28 18.23 15.55
C CYS A 13 1.59 18.32 14.20
N HIS A 14 2.20 19.05 13.28
CA HIS A 14 1.75 19.04 11.90
C HIS A 14 1.92 17.60 11.43
N ALA A 15 0.81 16.96 11.09
CA ALA A 15 0.83 15.60 10.61
C ALA A 15 1.50 15.62 9.23
N ILE A 16 2.78 15.28 9.18
CA ILE A 16 3.55 15.19 7.93
C ILE A 16 3.23 13.86 7.30
N THR A 17 2.67 13.90 6.10
CA THR A 17 2.27 12.70 5.37
C THR A 17 3.49 11.91 4.90
N LEU A 18 3.28 10.66 4.51
CA LEU A 18 4.34 9.82 3.94
C LEU A 18 4.88 10.40 2.63
N GLU A 19 4.02 11.05 1.85
CA GLU A 19 4.35 11.70 0.59
C GLU A 19 5.27 12.91 0.80
N ASP A 20 4.97 13.75 1.80
CA ASP A 20 5.81 14.89 2.17
C ASP A 20 7.23 14.44 2.56
N LYS A 21 7.32 13.37 3.37
CA LYS A 21 8.61 12.78 3.76
C LYS A 21 9.39 12.30 2.54
N LEU A 22 8.73 11.65 1.57
CA LEU A 22 9.37 11.22 0.33
C LEU A 22 9.86 12.41 -0.51
N ALA A 23 9.06 13.46 -0.61
CA ALA A 23 9.42 14.67 -1.34
C ALA A 23 10.64 15.35 -0.70
N MET A 24 10.68 15.49 0.64
CA MET A 24 11.84 16.00 1.37
C MET A 24 13.11 15.19 1.10
N ILE A 25 13.02 13.86 1.09
CA ILE A 25 14.15 12.97 0.77
C ILE A 25 14.63 13.22 -0.68
N LYS A 26 13.72 13.40 -1.64
CA LYS A 26 14.07 13.70 -3.04
C LYS A 26 14.78 15.05 -3.18
N HIS A 27 14.30 16.10 -2.53
CA HIS A 27 14.95 17.42 -2.52
C HIS A 27 16.35 17.35 -1.91
N HIS A 28 16.50 16.66 -0.78
CA HIS A 28 17.82 16.45 -0.16
C HIS A 28 18.77 15.64 -1.06
N GLY A 29 18.26 14.62 -1.77
CA GLY A 29 19.04 13.84 -2.73
C GLY A 29 19.53 14.65 -3.95
N LYS A 30 18.84 15.74 -4.30
CA LYS A 30 19.28 16.70 -5.34
C LYS A 30 20.35 17.68 -4.85
N GLY A 31 20.74 17.62 -3.57
CA GLY A 31 21.74 18.52 -2.97
C GLY A 31 21.16 19.82 -2.41
N GLU A 32 19.84 19.94 -2.26
CA GLU A 32 19.23 21.10 -1.62
C GLU A 32 19.54 21.14 -0.12
N LYS A 33 19.84 22.33 0.40
CA LYS A 33 20.14 22.53 1.82
C LYS A 33 18.89 22.30 2.67
N VAL A 34 19.06 21.68 3.84
CA VAL A 34 17.98 21.39 4.81
C VAL A 34 17.11 22.62 5.14
N ILE A 35 17.73 23.80 5.25
CA ILE A 35 17.01 25.05 5.55
C ILE A 35 16.06 25.44 4.40
N ALA A 36 16.49 25.29 3.14
CA ALA A 36 15.65 25.60 1.98
C ALA A 36 14.46 24.62 1.88
N ILE A 37 14.69 23.34 2.18
CA ILE A 37 13.64 22.32 2.24
C ILE A 37 12.67 22.63 3.38
N ALA A 38 13.16 22.99 4.56
CA ALA A 38 12.32 23.35 5.69
C ALA A 38 11.39 24.53 5.36
N GLN A 39 11.92 25.55 4.67
CA GLN A 39 11.17 26.70 4.19
C GLN A 39 10.10 26.32 3.15
N SER A 40 10.42 25.47 2.17
CA SER A 40 9.46 25.08 1.12
C SER A 40 8.30 24.25 1.64
N PHE A 41 8.54 23.41 2.66
CA PHE A 41 7.51 22.57 3.29
C PHE A 41 6.84 23.24 4.51
N GLY A 42 7.27 24.43 4.92
CA GLY A 42 6.76 25.10 6.13
C GLY A 42 7.00 24.31 7.42
N THR A 43 8.07 23.51 7.47
CA THR A 43 8.42 22.65 8.61
C THR A 43 9.70 23.12 9.30
N SER A 44 10.00 22.59 10.49
CA SER A 44 11.27 22.90 11.15
C SER A 44 12.44 22.19 10.46
N TRP A 45 13.61 22.82 10.45
CA TRP A 45 14.83 22.20 9.95
C TRP A 45 15.18 20.89 10.68
N THR A 46 14.84 20.80 11.97
CA THR A 46 14.99 19.59 12.79
C THR A 46 14.14 18.44 12.26
N THR A 47 12.93 18.73 11.81
CA THR A 47 12.02 17.74 11.22
C THR A 47 12.59 17.20 9.91
N VAL A 48 13.06 18.08 9.03
CA VAL A 48 13.70 17.66 7.77
C VAL A 48 14.94 16.82 8.04
N SER A 49 15.77 17.22 9.01
CA SER A 49 16.94 16.44 9.44
C SER A 49 16.56 15.04 9.91
N MET A 50 15.52 14.92 10.74
CA MET A 50 15.00 13.62 11.19
C MET A 50 14.46 12.76 10.05
N VAL A 51 13.79 13.37 9.06
CA VAL A 51 13.30 12.68 7.87
C VAL A 51 14.46 12.13 7.03
N VAL A 52 15.48 12.95 6.78
CA VAL A 52 16.68 12.55 6.04
C VAL A 52 17.46 11.46 6.78
N HIS A 53 17.60 11.57 8.10
CA HIS A 53 18.27 10.55 8.91
C HIS A 53 17.53 9.20 8.86
N ASN A 54 16.19 9.23 8.88
CA ASN A 54 15.35 8.03 8.83
C ASN A 54 14.98 7.59 7.40
N LYS A 55 15.67 8.09 6.37
CA LYS A 55 15.31 7.88 4.94
C LYS A 55 15.05 6.40 4.60
N ASP A 56 15.89 5.49 5.10
CA ASP A 56 15.83 4.08 4.69
C ASP A 56 14.58 3.39 5.27
N LYS A 57 14.24 3.72 6.52
CA LYS A 57 13.02 3.24 7.19
C LYS A 57 11.77 3.78 6.50
N ILE A 58 11.79 5.07 6.14
CA ILE A 58 10.68 5.72 5.43
C ILE A 58 10.49 5.04 4.07
N LEU A 59 11.55 4.87 3.28
CA LEU A 59 11.49 4.21 1.97
C LEU A 59 11.01 2.76 2.06
N ALA A 60 11.42 2.01 3.09
CA ALA A 60 10.92 0.67 3.34
C ALA A 60 9.41 0.66 3.63
N HIS A 61 8.94 1.61 4.45
CA HIS A 61 7.52 1.79 4.76
C HIS A 61 6.68 2.10 3.51
N ILE A 62 7.18 2.99 2.63
CA ILE A 62 6.50 3.31 1.36
C ILE A 62 6.38 2.06 0.49
N LYS A 63 7.44 1.25 0.41
CA LYS A 63 7.43 0.01 -0.38
C LYS A 63 6.42 -1.01 0.18
N SER A 64 6.27 -1.11 1.50
CA SER A 64 5.30 -2.01 2.12
C SER A 64 3.86 -1.50 2.04
N GLU A 65 3.65 -0.18 2.13
CA GLU A 65 2.32 0.43 2.12
C GLU A 65 1.75 0.65 0.71
N THR A 66 2.60 0.73 -0.33
CA THR A 66 2.15 0.88 -1.72
C THR A 66 1.26 -0.31 -2.10
N PRO A 67 -0.06 -0.12 -2.32
CA PRO A 67 -0.94 -1.19 -2.76
C PRO A 67 -0.53 -1.59 -4.18
N GLY A 68 0.24 -2.67 -4.31
CA GLY A 68 0.68 -3.20 -5.62
C GLY A 68 2.19 -3.44 -5.77
N MET A 69 3.03 -2.98 -4.83
CA MET A 69 4.48 -3.24 -4.85
C MET A 69 4.88 -4.47 -4.01
N LYS A 70 4.01 -5.47 -3.92
CA LYS A 70 4.39 -6.78 -3.38
C LYS A 70 5.22 -7.47 -4.45
N ASN A 71 6.55 -7.44 -4.31
CA ASN A 71 7.55 -8.16 -5.08
C ASN A 71 6.92 -9.00 -6.19
N THR A 72 6.58 -8.36 -7.31
CA THR A 72 6.16 -9.08 -8.49
C THR A 72 7.43 -9.71 -9.02
N VAL A 73 7.79 -10.87 -8.46
CA VAL A 73 8.66 -11.81 -9.13
C VAL A 73 7.87 -12.15 -10.38
N ILE A 74 8.17 -11.46 -11.48
CA ILE A 74 7.66 -11.76 -12.82
C ILE A 74 8.29 -13.09 -13.20
N ASN A 75 7.81 -14.17 -12.60
CA ASN A 75 8.25 -15.50 -12.90
C ASN A 75 7.51 -15.90 -14.18
N LYS A 76 8.23 -15.86 -15.31
CA LYS A 76 7.71 -16.21 -16.64
C LYS A 76 7.07 -17.62 -16.68
N LYS A 77 7.38 -18.50 -15.72
CA LYS A 77 6.77 -19.83 -15.57
C LYS A 77 5.37 -19.84 -14.94
N ARG A 78 4.91 -18.72 -14.36
CA ARG A 78 3.61 -18.63 -13.67
C ARG A 78 2.42 -18.67 -14.64
N GLY A 79 2.61 -18.31 -15.92
CA GLY A 79 1.54 -18.31 -16.91
C GLY A 79 0.88 -19.68 -17.07
N LYS A 80 1.69 -20.74 -17.22
CA LYS A 80 1.18 -22.11 -17.39
C LYS A 80 0.39 -22.62 -16.17
N ILE A 81 0.84 -22.28 -14.96
CA ILE A 81 0.15 -22.67 -13.71
C ILE A 81 -1.19 -21.95 -13.59
N PHE A 82 -1.26 -20.67 -13.99
CA PHE A 82 -2.51 -19.91 -13.97
C PHE A 82 -3.50 -20.39 -15.04
N GLU A 83 -3.02 -20.71 -16.25
CA GLU A 83 -3.86 -21.32 -17.30
C GLU A 83 -4.43 -22.68 -16.85
N GLU A 84 -3.60 -23.52 -16.23
CA GLU A 84 -4.04 -24.83 -15.72
C GLU A 84 -5.06 -24.66 -14.58
N MET A 85 -4.82 -23.73 -13.65
CA MET A 85 -5.75 -23.43 -12.56
C MET A 85 -7.08 -22.85 -13.05
N GLU A 86 -7.07 -22.00 -14.08
CA GLU A 86 -8.28 -21.47 -14.72
C GLU A 86 -9.07 -22.59 -15.42
N SER A 87 -8.38 -23.51 -16.10
CA SER A 87 -9.01 -24.65 -16.76
C SER A 87 -9.70 -25.59 -15.76
N LEU A 88 -9.07 -25.88 -14.62
CA LEU A 88 -9.64 -26.68 -13.54
C LEU A 88 -10.84 -26.00 -12.90
N SER A 89 -10.78 -24.68 -12.70
CA SER A 89 -11.88 -23.90 -12.14
C SER A 89 -13.12 -23.93 -13.05
N LEU A 90 -12.92 -23.78 -14.38
CA LEU A 90 -13.99 -23.90 -15.36
C LEU A 90 -14.62 -25.29 -15.40
N LEU A 91 -13.81 -26.35 -15.24
CA LEU A 91 -14.30 -27.73 -15.19
C LEU A 91 -15.19 -27.95 -13.97
N ILE A 92 -14.78 -27.48 -12.78
CA ILE A 92 -15.56 -27.61 -11.54
C ILE A 92 -16.92 -26.91 -11.66
N VAL A 93 -16.95 -25.69 -12.22
CA VAL A 93 -18.21 -24.95 -12.42
C VAL A 93 -19.15 -25.70 -13.37
N ARG A 94 -18.63 -26.29 -14.46
CA ARG A 94 -19.44 -27.09 -15.40
C ARG A 94 -20.02 -28.33 -14.74
N LEU A 95 -19.21 -29.07 -13.99
CA LEU A 95 -19.64 -30.27 -13.28
C LEU A 95 -20.71 -29.95 -12.23
N ASN A 96 -20.54 -28.87 -11.47
CA ASN A 96 -21.54 -28.43 -10.50
C ASN A 96 -22.88 -28.07 -11.16
N ARG A 97 -22.85 -27.37 -12.31
CA ARG A 97 -24.06 -27.04 -13.05
C ARG A 97 -24.78 -28.30 -13.55
N GLN A 98 -24.04 -29.25 -14.12
CA GLN A 98 -24.61 -30.51 -14.60
C GLN A 98 -25.19 -31.35 -13.46
N CYS A 99 -24.46 -31.47 -12.34
CA CYS A 99 -24.93 -32.19 -11.16
C CYS A 99 -26.22 -31.58 -10.60
N ALA A 100 -26.31 -30.25 -10.52
CA ALA A 100 -27.52 -29.56 -10.08
C ALA A 100 -28.71 -29.83 -11.01
N THR A 101 -28.50 -29.82 -12.33
CA THR A 101 -29.55 -30.13 -13.32
C THR A 101 -30.01 -31.59 -13.22
N ILE A 102 -29.08 -32.54 -13.13
CA ILE A 102 -29.40 -33.97 -13.00
C ILE A 102 -30.17 -34.24 -11.70
N CYS A 103 -29.71 -33.68 -10.58
CA CYS A 103 -30.41 -33.81 -9.30
C CYS A 103 -31.84 -33.25 -9.40
N GLN A 104 -32.04 -32.09 -10.03
CA GLN A 104 -33.37 -31.51 -10.22
C GLN A 104 -34.29 -32.42 -11.06
N GLU A 105 -33.80 -32.95 -12.17
CA GLU A 105 -34.57 -33.87 -13.04
C GLU A 105 -35.02 -35.12 -12.26
N ILE A 106 -34.10 -35.73 -11.50
CA ILE A 106 -34.40 -36.91 -10.66
C ILE A 106 -35.45 -36.57 -9.59
N PHE A 107 -35.34 -35.42 -8.92
CA PHE A 107 -36.33 -35.00 -7.92
C PHE A 107 -37.71 -34.74 -8.53
N GLN A 108 -37.79 -34.16 -9.73
CA GLN A 108 -39.07 -33.95 -10.43
C GLN A 108 -39.69 -35.27 -10.88
N GLU A 109 -38.90 -36.20 -11.43
CA GLU A 109 -39.37 -37.53 -11.84
C GLU A 109 -39.95 -38.30 -10.65
N LYS A 110 -39.31 -38.22 -9.47
CA LYS A 110 -39.80 -38.85 -8.24
C LYS A 110 -41.00 -38.15 -7.60
N ALA A 111 -41.19 -36.86 -7.84
CA ALA A 111 -42.34 -36.11 -7.34
C ALA A 111 -43.60 -36.28 -8.21
N LEU A 112 -43.45 -36.75 -9.45
CA LEU A 112 -44.52 -36.98 -10.42
C LEU A 112 -44.99 -38.45 -10.49
N SER A 113 -44.35 -39.37 -9.75
CA SER A 113 -44.74 -40.78 -9.60
C SER A 113 -45.46 -41.03 -8.28
#